data_AF-A0A551YXS8-F1
#
_entry.id   AF-A0A551YXS8-F1
#
_cell.length_a   1.000
_cell.length_b   1.000
_cell.length_c   1.000
_cell.angle_alpha   90.00
_cell.angle_beta   90.00
_cell.angle_gamma   90.00
#
_symmetry.space_group_name_H-M   'P 1'
#
loop_
_entity.id
_entity.type
_entity.pdbx_description
1 polymer ?
#
loop_
_entity_poly.entity_id
_entity_poly.type
_entity_poly.pdbx_seq_one_letter_code
_entity_poly.pdbx_strand_id
1 'polypeptide(L)' 'MFDNICKFIAENFSDDLATWLLGSPLSLTVLDPTELQLD' A
#
# COMPACT_ATOMS: atom_id res chain seq x y z
N MET A 1 2.50 -17.81 2.65
CA MET A 1 1.27 -17.83 1.83
C MET A 1 0.41 -16.72 2.37
N PHE A 2 0.23 -15.63 1.62
CA PHE A 2 -0.68 -14.57 2.03
C PHE A 2 -2.09 -15.02 1.69
N ASP A 3 -2.96 -15.11 2.70
CA ASP A 3 -4.36 -15.46 2.47
C ASP A 3 -5.09 -14.34 1.72
N ASN A 4 -6.20 -14.69 1.07
CA ASN A 4 -7.07 -13.73 0.38
C ASN A 4 -7.54 -12.60 1.32
N ILE A 5 -7.63 -12.90 2.62
CA ILE A 5 -7.95 -11.94 3.67
C ILE A 5 -6.84 -10.90 3.81
N CYS A 6 -5.57 -11.31 3.82
CA CYS A 6 -4.44 -10.38 3.87
C CYS A 6 -4.40 -9.47 2.64
N LYS A 7 -4.70 -10.01 1.45
CA LYS A 7 -4.82 -9.22 0.22
C LYS A 7 -5.95 -8.20 0.33
N PHE A 8 -7.14 -8.63 0.74
CA PHE A 8 -8.28 -7.73 0.91
C PHE A 8 -7.97 -6.58 1.88
N ILE A 9 -7.33 -6.88 3.02
CA ILE A 9 -6.98 -5.84 3.99
C ILE A 9 -5.94 -4.87 3.41
N ALA A 10 -4.91 -5.41 2.75
CA ALA A 10 -3.86 -4.59 2.15
C ALA A 10 -4.36 -3.69 1.02
N GLU A 11 -5.41 -4.09 0.28
CA GLU A 11 -5.98 -3.29 -0.80
C GLU A 11 -7.02 -2.26 -0.29
N ASN A 12 -7.81 -2.61 0.73
CA ASN A 12 -8.91 -1.75 1.21
C ASN A 12 -8.53 -0.83 2.37
N PHE A 13 -7.50 -1.18 3.14
CA PHE A 13 -7.07 -0.45 4.34
C PHE A 13 -5.58 -0.08 4.26
N SER A 14 -5.06 0.10 3.04
CA SER A 14 -3.66 0.40 2.79
C SER A 14 -3.19 1.67 3.51
N ASP A 15 -3.98 2.75 3.44
CA ASP A 15 -3.68 4.05 4.06
C ASP A 15 -3.66 3.96 5.59
N ASP A 16 -4.64 3.27 6.18
CA ASP A 16 -4.73 3.04 7.62
C ASP A 16 -3.56 2.16 8.10
N LEU A 17 -3.16 1.15 7.32
CA LEU A 17 -2.00 0.32 7.59
C LEU A 17 -0.70 1.12 7.56
N ALA A 18 -0.51 1.95 6.54
CA ALA A 18 0.67 2.81 6.42
C ALA A 18 0.73 3.81 7.57
N THR A 19 -0.41 4.39 7.94
CA THR A 19 -0.55 5.31 9.07
C THR A 19 -0.24 4.64 10.40
N TRP A 20 -0.76 3.43 10.63
CA TRP A 20 -0.49 2.64 11.84
C TRP A 20 0.99 2.24 11.95
N LEU A 21 1.61 1.85 10.83
CA LEU A 21 2.99 1.40 10.79
C LEU A 21 3.98 2.57 11.00
N LEU A 22 3.72 3.72 10.39
CA LEU A 22 4.62 4.87 10.40
C LEU A 22 4.30 5.88 11.51
N GLY A 23 3.15 5.74 12.18
CA GLY A 23 2.68 6.64 13.23
C GLY A 23 2.20 8.01 12.74
N SER A 24 2.13 8.21 11.42
CA SER A 24 1.70 9.46 10.79
C SER A 24 0.85 9.17 9.56
N PRO A 25 -0.20 9.97 9.29
CA PRO A 25 -1.02 9.79 8.10
C PRO A 25 -0.15 9.95 6.85
N LEU A 26 -0.08 8.89 6.06
CA LEU A 26 0.65 8.87 4.80
C LEU A 26 -0.36 8.72 3.67
N SER A 27 -0.41 9.70 2.77
CA SER A 27 -1.15 9.53 1.52
C SER A 27 -0.36 8.56 0.66
N LEU A 28 -0.89 7.37 0.43
CA LEU A 28 -0.24 6.43 -0.48
C LEU A 28 -0.26 7.02 -1.88
N THR A 29 0.94 7.17 -2.45
CA THR A 29 1.11 7.55 -3.84
C THR A 29 0.91 6.32 -4.70
N VAL A 30 -0.02 6.38 -5.64
CA VAL A 30 -0.18 5.35 -6.66
C VAL A 30 1.03 5.46 -7.57
N LEU A 31 1.87 4.43 -7.55
CA LEU A 31 3.02 4.37 -8.42
C LEU A 31 2.54 4.05 -9.83
N ASP A 32 2.71 5.00 -10.75
CA ASP A 32 2.41 4.75 -12.14
C ASP A 32 3.44 3.77 -12.73
N PRO A 33 3.03 2.82 -13.60
CA PRO A 33 3.95 1.82 -14.15
C PRO A 33 5.15 2.43 -14.89
N THR A 34 5.01 3.66 -15.37
CA THR A 34 6.08 4.45 -16.00
C THR A 34 7.14 4.94 -15.00
N GLU A 35 6.79 5.10 -13.73
CA GLU A 35 7.72 5.53 -12.67
C GLU A 35 8.62 4.39 -12.17
N LEU A 36 8.20 3.14 -12.37
CA LEU A 36 8.96 1.93 -12.03
C LEU A 36 9.84 1.44 -13.20
N GLN A 37 9.81 2.12 -14.35
CA GLN A 37 10.68 1.80 -15.48
C GLN A 37 12.11 2.26 -15.16
N LEU A 38 12.95 1.30 -14.79
CA LEU A 38 14.40 1.41 -14.87
C LEU A 38 14.80 1.15 -16.34
N ASP A 39 14.60 2.13 -17.21
CA ASP A 39 15.20 2.24 -18.55
C ASP A 39 15.58 3.70 -18.83
#